data_AF-A0A6I2FSA0-F1
#
_entry.id   AF-A0A6I2FSA0-F1
#
_cell.length_a   1.000
_cell.length_b   1.000
_cell.length_c   1.000
_cell.angle_alpha   90.00
_cell.angle_beta   90.00
_cell.angle_gamma   90.00
#
_symmetry.space_group_name_H-M   'P 1'
#
loop_
_entity.id
_entity.type
_entity.pdbx_description
1 polymer ?
#
loop_
_entity_poly.entity_id
_entity_poly.type
_entity_poly.pdbx_seq_one_letter_code
_entity_poly.pdbx_strand_id
1 'polypeptide(L)'
;MMRRVRPRKADVGPTVSRVGLFGSALALVLLTGCGTTNLTPVPDSMPPGSGAPLPVIDLDAPGRSAIQLGTWAKEQSEVLGISEVALEAYGYAAAVMARSRPECGIGWTTVAGIASVESRHGTYHGAKVAADGKVSPPIRGIALDGGPDVAHIPDTDQGKYDGDPVYDRAMGPFQFIPETWQHWGVDANGDGIADPDNIDDAALTAARYLCASGGDLTGAPGWQQALMTYNQSTAYMNKVRYRAAAYSVGREA
;
A
#
# COMPACT_ATOMS: atom_id res chain seq x y z
N MET A 1 -62.12 46.34 -25.24
CA MET A 1 -63.08 47.38 -24.83
C MET A 1 -62.33 48.41 -23.99
N MET A 2 -62.60 49.69 -24.24
CA MET A 2 -61.88 50.89 -23.80
C MET A 2 -61.50 50.93 -22.31
N ARG A 3 -60.33 51.49 -21.99
CA ARG A 3 -60.23 52.82 -21.34
C ARG A 3 -58.78 53.29 -21.21
N ARG A 4 -58.47 54.38 -21.91
CA ARG A 4 -57.41 55.34 -21.55
C ARG A 4 -57.87 56.14 -20.34
N VAL A 5 -56.96 56.42 -19.41
CA VAL A 5 -57.01 57.61 -18.55
C VAL A 5 -55.64 58.28 -18.61
N ARG A 6 -55.64 59.57 -18.96
CA ARG A 6 -54.48 60.49 -19.03
C ARG A 6 -54.33 61.26 -17.67
N PRO A 7 -53.54 62.35 -17.56
CA PRO A 7 -52.16 62.42 -17.07
C PRO A 7 -52.02 63.37 -15.84
N ARG A 8 -50.82 63.58 -15.29
CA ARG A 8 -50.47 64.85 -14.63
C ARG A 8 -49.01 65.26 -14.88
N LYS A 9 -48.90 66.56 -15.17
CA LYS A 9 -47.76 67.47 -15.42
C LYS A 9 -46.71 67.42 -14.28
N ALA A 10 -45.41 67.35 -14.56
CA ALA A 10 -44.45 68.39 -15.01
C ALA A 10 -43.99 69.35 -13.88
N ASP A 11 -42.69 69.33 -13.54
CA ASP A 11 -41.73 70.44 -13.75
C ASP A 11 -40.35 70.16 -13.09
N VAL A 12 -39.27 70.22 -13.89
CA VAL A 12 -38.11 71.17 -13.85
C VAL A 12 -37.08 70.85 -12.75
N GLY A 13 -35.93 70.21 -13.03
CA GLY A 13 -34.67 70.75 -13.59
C GLY A 13 -33.56 70.72 -12.51
N PRO A 14 -32.23 70.86 -12.75
CA PRO A 14 -31.46 70.93 -13.98
C PRO A 14 -30.26 69.92 -14.10
N THR A 15 -29.79 69.79 -15.34
CA THR A 15 -28.43 69.54 -15.87
C THR A 15 -27.26 69.22 -14.93
N VAL A 16 -26.49 68.14 -15.18
CA VAL A 16 -25.02 68.13 -15.27
C VAL A 16 -24.50 66.93 -16.11
N SER A 17 -23.64 67.28 -17.08
CA SER A 17 -22.58 66.56 -17.82
C SER A 17 -22.73 65.12 -18.35
N ARG A 18 -22.62 65.05 -19.68
CA ARG A 18 -22.07 63.92 -20.44
C ARG A 18 -20.55 63.78 -20.20
N VAL A 19 -20.13 62.59 -19.80
CA VAL A 19 -18.84 61.94 -20.11
C VAL A 19 -19.22 60.47 -20.33
N GLY A 20 -19.10 59.84 -21.49
CA GLY A 20 -17.94 59.79 -22.36
C GLY A 20 -17.16 58.52 -22.05
N LEU A 21 -17.60 57.38 -22.64
CA LEU A 21 -16.93 56.08 -22.86
C LEU A 21 -15.93 55.54 -21.81
N PHE A 22 -16.10 54.28 -21.39
CA PHE A 22 -15.20 53.17 -21.72
C PHE A 22 -15.84 51.87 -21.22
N GLY A 23 -16.29 51.01 -22.14
CA GLY A 23 -16.81 49.69 -21.81
C GLY A 23 -15.66 48.77 -21.41
N SER A 24 -15.57 48.44 -20.12
CA SER A 24 -14.68 47.40 -19.63
C SER A 24 -15.33 46.04 -19.87
N ALA A 25 -15.07 45.43 -21.03
CA ALA A 25 -15.33 44.02 -21.22
C ALA A 25 -14.34 43.25 -20.33
N LEU A 26 -14.81 42.80 -19.16
CA LEU A 26 -14.06 41.90 -18.29
C LEU A 26 -14.05 40.51 -18.92
N ALA A 27 -13.09 40.26 -19.81
CA ALA A 27 -12.83 38.92 -20.31
C ALA A 27 -12.23 38.09 -19.17
N LEU A 28 -13.07 37.32 -18.46
CA LEU A 28 -12.59 36.23 -17.61
C LEU A 28 -11.95 35.18 -18.50
N VAL A 29 -10.61 35.22 -18.59
CA VAL A 29 -9.84 34.09 -19.10
C VAL A 29 -9.87 33.02 -18.01
N LEU A 30 -10.81 32.09 -18.12
CA LEU A 30 -10.76 30.83 -17.37
C LEU A 30 -9.61 30.01 -17.95
N LEU A 31 -8.43 30.15 -17.35
CA LEU A 31 -7.33 29.21 -17.54
C LEU A 31 -7.75 27.88 -16.88
N THR A 32 -8.53 27.07 -17.60
CA THR A 32 -8.60 25.63 -17.32
C THR A 32 -7.25 25.04 -17.70
N GLY A 33 -6.30 25.14 -16.77
CA GLY A 33 -5.06 24.38 -16.85
C GLY A 33 -5.41 22.91 -16.71
N CYS A 34 -5.49 22.19 -17.83
CA CYS A 34 -5.31 20.74 -17.82
C CYS A 34 -3.87 20.48 -17.40
N GLY A 35 -3.62 20.47 -16.09
CA GLY A 35 -2.35 20.03 -15.54
C GLY A 35 -2.19 18.56 -15.87
N THR A 36 -1.45 18.25 -16.93
CA THR A 36 -0.90 16.92 -17.14
C THR A 36 -0.01 16.64 -15.94
N THR A 37 -0.49 15.83 -14.99
CA THR A 37 0.36 15.28 -13.93
C THR A 37 1.42 14.41 -14.62
N ASN A 38 2.62 14.96 -14.79
CA ASN A 38 3.76 14.21 -15.30
C ASN A 38 4.21 13.23 -14.19
N LEU A 39 3.60 12.05 -14.16
CA LEU A 39 4.00 10.99 -13.25
C LEU A 39 5.37 10.46 -13.67
N THR A 40 6.26 10.27 -12.70
CA THR A 40 7.55 9.61 -12.91
C THR A 40 7.33 8.22 -13.51
N PRO A 41 7.95 7.85 -14.65
CA PRO A 41 7.81 6.51 -15.20
C PRO A 41 8.21 5.42 -14.20
N VAL A 42 7.49 4.29 -14.17
CA VAL A 42 7.84 3.15 -13.31
C VAL A 42 9.07 2.45 -13.91
N PRO A 43 10.19 2.32 -13.17
CA PRO A 43 11.37 1.61 -13.68
C PRO A 43 11.10 0.12 -13.91
N ASP A 44 11.76 -0.45 -14.93
CA ASP A 44 11.72 -1.89 -15.22
C ASP A 44 12.87 -2.68 -14.60
N SER A 45 13.71 -2.03 -13.79
CA SER A 45 14.84 -2.66 -13.12
C SER A 45 14.41 -3.78 -12.16
N MET A 46 15.31 -4.75 -12.00
CA MET A 46 15.17 -5.83 -11.05
C MET A 46 16.50 -6.02 -10.30
N PRO A 47 16.52 -5.94 -8.96
CA PRO A 47 15.37 -5.64 -8.09
C PRO A 47 14.80 -4.22 -8.30
N PRO A 48 13.56 -3.98 -7.86
CA PRO A 48 12.99 -2.63 -7.77
C PRO A 48 13.81 -1.72 -6.84
N GLY A 49 13.70 -0.41 -7.01
CA GLY A 49 14.38 0.56 -6.16
C GLY A 49 13.95 0.48 -4.69
N SER A 50 14.83 0.89 -3.78
CA SER A 50 14.61 0.81 -2.33
C SER A 50 13.56 1.78 -1.78
N GLY A 51 13.11 2.75 -2.60
CA GLY A 51 12.16 3.79 -2.20
C GLY A 51 12.75 4.85 -1.28
N ALA A 52 11.88 5.61 -0.61
CA ALA A 52 12.30 6.60 0.38
C ALA A 52 13.15 5.94 1.49
N PRO A 53 14.27 6.55 1.89
CA PRO A 53 15.12 5.99 2.95
C PRO A 53 14.37 5.94 4.28
N LEU A 54 14.61 4.87 5.05
CA LEU A 54 14.02 4.71 6.37
C LEU A 54 14.78 5.55 7.40
N PRO A 55 14.08 6.24 8.32
CA PRO A 55 14.73 6.84 9.49
C PRO A 55 15.28 5.74 10.41
N VAL A 56 16.29 6.09 11.20
CA VAL A 56 16.83 5.20 12.22
C VAL A 56 15.83 5.08 13.37
N ILE A 57 15.54 3.84 13.78
CA ILE A 57 14.63 3.51 14.88
C ILE A 57 15.33 2.61 15.89
N ASP A 58 14.87 2.65 17.14
CA ASP A 58 15.29 1.71 18.18
C ASP A 58 14.51 0.40 18.02
N LEU A 59 15.16 -0.62 17.48
CA LEU A 59 14.56 -1.93 17.23
C LEU A 59 14.43 -2.79 18.50
N ASP A 60 15.00 -2.35 19.63
CA ASP A 60 14.94 -3.07 20.92
C ASP A 60 13.98 -2.37 21.90
N ALA A 61 13.26 -1.35 21.44
CA ALA A 61 12.25 -0.66 22.21
C ALA A 61 11.06 -1.61 22.53
N PRO A 62 10.41 -1.45 23.70
CA PRO A 62 9.29 -2.30 24.07
C PRO A 62 8.05 -2.04 23.20
N GLY A 63 7.27 -3.10 22.98
CA GLY A 63 6.04 -3.06 22.20
C GLY A 63 6.28 -2.88 20.70
N ARG A 64 5.29 -2.31 20.00
CA ARG A 64 5.30 -2.17 18.54
C ARG A 64 6.28 -1.08 18.08
N SER A 65 7.54 -1.44 17.94
CA SER A 65 8.64 -0.53 17.53
C SER A 65 8.41 0.13 16.16
N ALA A 66 7.60 -0.48 15.29
CA ALA A 66 7.20 0.08 14.00
C ALA A 66 6.56 1.49 14.10
N ILE A 67 5.94 1.84 15.23
CA ILE A 67 5.33 3.17 15.48
C ILE A 67 6.36 4.31 15.37
N GLN A 68 7.65 4.04 15.60
CA GLN A 68 8.71 5.05 15.44
C GLN A 68 8.84 5.55 13.99
N LEU A 69 8.30 4.81 13.01
CA LEU A 69 8.26 5.19 11.60
C LEU A 69 7.08 6.08 11.24
N GLY A 70 6.21 6.46 12.18
CA GLY A 70 4.93 7.13 11.89
C GLY A 70 5.04 8.42 11.07
N THR A 71 6.05 9.27 11.31
CA THR A 71 6.26 10.48 10.48
C THR A 71 6.62 10.13 9.04
N TRP A 72 7.55 9.19 8.85
CA TRP A 72 7.91 8.71 7.51
C TRP A 72 6.72 8.03 6.83
N ALA A 73 5.99 7.19 7.56
CA ALA A 73 4.85 6.44 7.05
C ALA A 73 3.72 7.38 6.61
N LYS A 74 3.45 8.44 7.37
CA LYS A 74 2.48 9.48 7.00
C LYS A 74 2.85 10.17 5.68
N GLU A 75 4.09 10.61 5.53
CA GLU A 75 4.57 11.25 4.30
C GLU A 75 4.44 10.33 3.09
N GLN A 76 4.76 9.04 3.25
CA GLN A 76 4.61 8.06 2.17
C GLN A 76 3.13 7.72 1.91
N SER A 77 2.30 7.63 2.96
CA SER A 77 0.89 7.25 2.87
C SER A 77 0.10 8.20 1.97
N GLU A 78 0.32 9.51 2.12
CA GLU A 78 -0.34 10.56 1.33
C GLU A 78 -0.10 10.42 -0.18
N VAL A 79 1.03 9.81 -0.57
CA VAL A 79 1.44 9.66 -1.98
C VAL A 79 1.11 8.28 -2.53
N LEU A 80 1.26 7.23 -1.71
CA LEU A 80 1.23 5.84 -2.17
C LEU A 80 -0.15 5.18 -2.07
N GLY A 81 -1.09 5.78 -1.32
CA GLY A 81 -2.41 5.17 -1.06
C GLY A 81 -2.35 3.93 -0.15
N ILE A 82 -1.25 3.76 0.59
CA ILE A 82 -1.05 2.68 1.57
C ILE A 82 -1.29 3.27 2.97
N SER A 83 -1.95 2.53 3.87
CA SER A 83 -2.16 3.03 5.25
C SER A 83 -0.83 3.23 5.98
N GLU A 84 -0.80 4.22 6.90
CA GLU A 84 0.36 4.50 7.74
C GLU A 84 0.83 3.23 8.49
N VAL A 85 -0.09 2.51 9.11
CA VAL A 85 0.21 1.27 9.86
C VAL A 85 0.88 0.21 8.98
N ALA A 86 0.41 0.02 7.74
CA ALA A 86 1.00 -0.95 6.83
C ALA A 86 2.41 -0.50 6.38
N LEU A 87 2.61 0.79 6.14
CA LEU A 87 3.93 1.33 5.81
C LEU A 87 4.91 1.17 6.98
N GLU A 88 4.48 1.48 8.21
CA GLU A 88 5.26 1.22 9.43
C GLU A 88 5.70 -0.25 9.50
N ALA A 89 4.79 -1.20 9.26
CA ALA A 89 5.11 -2.63 9.25
C ALA A 89 6.16 -3.00 8.19
N TYR A 90 6.03 -2.50 6.96
CA TYR A 90 6.97 -2.80 5.87
C TYR A 90 8.35 -2.17 6.09
N GLY A 91 8.38 -0.93 6.58
CA GLY A 91 9.62 -0.24 6.94
C GLY A 91 10.32 -0.93 8.11
N TYR A 92 9.56 -1.33 9.13
CA TYR A 92 10.08 -2.07 10.28
C TYR A 92 10.69 -3.41 9.87
N ALA A 93 9.98 -4.18 9.03
CA ALA A 93 10.48 -5.44 8.49
C ALA A 93 11.83 -5.27 7.77
N ALA A 94 11.95 -4.26 6.91
CA ALA A 94 13.19 -3.94 6.22
C ALA A 94 14.31 -3.48 7.18
N ALA A 95 13.98 -2.67 8.20
CA ALA A 95 14.94 -2.23 9.21
C ALA A 95 15.49 -3.39 10.05
N VAL A 96 14.63 -4.33 10.46
CA VAL A 96 15.03 -5.55 11.18
C VAL A 96 15.95 -6.41 10.31
N MET A 97 15.64 -6.58 9.02
CA MET A 97 16.50 -7.35 8.11
C MET A 97 17.83 -6.66 7.85
N ALA A 98 17.86 -5.33 7.71
CA ALA A 98 19.10 -4.58 7.57
C ALA A 98 20.04 -4.75 8.78
N ARG A 99 19.49 -4.92 9.99
CA ARG A 99 20.28 -5.21 11.20
C ARG A 99 20.71 -6.68 11.30
N SER A 100 19.79 -7.61 11.03
CA SER A 100 19.98 -9.03 11.34
C SER A 100 20.61 -9.85 10.21
N ARG A 101 20.42 -9.44 8.94
CA ARG A 101 21.00 -10.04 7.73
C ARG A 101 21.30 -8.95 6.70
N PRO A 102 22.30 -8.08 6.96
CA PRO A 102 22.60 -6.93 6.09
C PRO A 102 22.93 -7.34 4.65
N GLU A 103 23.49 -8.53 4.43
CA GLU A 103 23.80 -9.08 3.11
C GLU A 103 22.57 -9.40 2.26
N CYS A 104 21.38 -9.49 2.87
CA CYS A 104 20.15 -9.71 2.14
C CYS A 104 19.70 -8.47 1.35
N GLY A 105 19.81 -7.29 1.94
CA GLY A 105 19.46 -6.02 1.28
C GLY A 105 17.99 -5.88 0.84
N ILE A 106 17.05 -6.59 1.47
CA ILE A 106 15.61 -6.44 1.15
C ILE A 106 15.12 -5.00 1.42
N GLY A 107 14.46 -4.39 0.45
CA GLY A 107 13.81 -3.08 0.59
C GLY A 107 12.35 -3.19 1.02
N TRP A 108 11.86 -2.18 1.76
CA TRP A 108 10.44 -2.09 2.17
C TRP A 108 9.48 -2.11 0.97
N THR A 109 9.92 -1.62 -0.19
CA THR A 109 9.16 -1.63 -1.44
C THR A 109 8.85 -3.04 -1.93
N THR A 110 9.75 -4.02 -1.73
CA THR A 110 9.51 -5.42 -2.08
C THR A 110 8.43 -6.03 -1.19
N VAL A 111 8.52 -5.77 0.12
CA VAL A 111 7.53 -6.22 1.11
C VAL A 111 6.15 -5.62 0.80
N ALA A 112 6.10 -4.31 0.52
CA ALA A 112 4.87 -3.62 0.10
C ALA A 112 4.31 -4.16 -1.22
N GLY A 113 5.18 -4.45 -2.20
CA GLY A 113 4.80 -5.04 -3.49
C GLY A 113 4.09 -6.38 -3.35
N ILE A 114 4.57 -7.25 -2.45
CA ILE A 114 3.94 -8.53 -2.12
C ILE A 114 2.58 -8.28 -1.46
N ALA A 115 2.52 -7.50 -0.39
CA ALA A 115 1.26 -7.21 0.32
C ALA A 115 0.18 -6.58 -0.59
N SER A 116 0.60 -5.76 -1.57
CA SER A 116 -0.28 -5.19 -2.60
C SER A 116 -0.95 -6.28 -3.43
N VAL A 117 -0.16 -7.26 -3.90
CA VAL A 117 -0.62 -8.35 -4.75
C VAL A 117 -1.49 -9.33 -3.97
N GLU A 118 -1.09 -9.66 -2.74
CA GLU A 118 -1.77 -10.65 -1.90
C GLU A 118 -3.11 -10.17 -1.37
N SER A 119 -3.17 -8.93 -0.86
CA SER A 119 -4.33 -8.50 -0.07
C SER A 119 -4.67 -7.02 -0.18
N ARG A 120 -4.10 -6.30 -1.16
CA ARG A 120 -4.21 -4.85 -1.26
C ARG A 120 -3.82 -4.19 0.08
N HIS A 121 -2.67 -4.60 0.64
CA HIS A 121 -2.16 -4.11 1.93
C HIS A 121 -3.11 -4.37 3.11
N GLY A 122 -3.70 -5.57 3.18
CA GLY A 122 -4.60 -5.96 4.26
C GLY A 122 -6.02 -5.39 4.15
N THR A 123 -6.44 -4.94 2.96
CA THR A 123 -7.76 -4.32 2.74
C THR A 123 -8.70 -5.12 1.85
N TYR A 124 -8.28 -6.31 1.43
CA TYR A 124 -9.07 -7.19 0.56
C TYR A 124 -10.40 -7.61 1.22
N HIS A 125 -11.46 -7.70 0.43
CA HIS A 125 -12.83 -8.04 0.88
C HIS A 125 -13.38 -7.19 2.04
N GLY A 126 -12.96 -5.93 2.15
CA GLY A 126 -13.46 -5.02 3.19
C GLY A 126 -12.75 -5.18 4.53
N ALA A 127 -11.67 -5.97 4.57
CA ALA A 127 -10.74 -5.99 5.69
C ALA A 127 -10.13 -4.61 5.93
N LYS A 128 -9.71 -4.36 7.16
CA LYS A 128 -9.05 -3.14 7.60
C LYS A 128 -7.91 -3.50 8.53
N VAL A 129 -6.85 -2.70 8.46
CA VAL A 129 -5.71 -2.75 9.37
C VAL A 129 -6.01 -1.83 10.55
N ALA A 130 -6.05 -2.38 11.76
CA ALA A 130 -6.19 -1.63 13.00
C ALA A 130 -4.86 -1.01 13.45
N ALA A 131 -4.89 -0.14 14.46
CA ALA A 131 -3.70 0.60 14.92
C ALA A 131 -2.59 -0.30 15.50
N ASP A 132 -2.95 -1.49 15.98
CA ASP A 132 -2.05 -2.53 16.50
C ASP A 132 -1.55 -3.50 15.41
N GLY A 133 -1.88 -3.25 14.14
CA GLY A 133 -1.54 -4.09 13.00
C GLY A 133 -2.53 -5.20 12.71
N LYS A 134 -3.55 -5.43 13.56
CA LYS A 134 -4.52 -6.51 13.34
C LYS A 134 -5.38 -6.26 12.11
N VAL A 135 -5.44 -7.23 11.21
CA VAL A 135 -6.31 -7.22 10.03
C VAL A 135 -7.65 -7.86 10.37
N SER A 136 -8.75 -7.14 10.14
CA SER A 136 -10.11 -7.65 10.41
C SER A 136 -11.17 -7.17 9.39
N PRO A 137 -12.14 -8.02 9.00
CA PRO A 137 -12.17 -9.47 9.26
C PRO A 137 -10.93 -10.18 8.68
N PRO A 138 -10.58 -11.38 9.20
CA PRO A 138 -9.44 -12.14 8.69
C PRO A 138 -9.56 -12.38 7.17
N ILE A 139 -8.42 -12.33 6.48
CA ILE A 139 -8.37 -12.61 5.04
C ILE A 139 -8.00 -14.08 4.89
N ARG A 140 -8.90 -14.86 4.27
CA ARG A 140 -8.68 -16.28 3.98
C ARG A 140 -8.81 -16.54 2.50
N GLY A 141 -7.84 -17.25 1.95
CA GLY A 141 -7.88 -17.75 0.58
C GLY A 141 -8.93 -18.84 0.38
N ILE A 142 -9.06 -19.28 -0.87
CA ILE A 142 -9.79 -20.50 -1.19
C ILE A 142 -9.11 -21.71 -0.56
N ALA A 143 -9.88 -22.80 -0.37
CA ALA A 143 -9.31 -24.09 0.00
C ALA A 143 -8.35 -24.55 -1.10
N LEU A 144 -7.18 -25.04 -0.72
CA LEU A 144 -6.19 -25.60 -1.64
C LEU A 144 -6.52 -27.08 -1.91
N ASP A 145 -7.64 -27.31 -2.58
CA ASP A 145 -8.24 -28.64 -2.79
C ASP A 145 -7.80 -29.36 -4.08
N GLY A 146 -6.90 -28.76 -4.86
CA GLY A 146 -6.45 -29.31 -6.15
C GLY A 146 -7.41 -29.08 -7.32
N GLY A 147 -8.39 -28.19 -7.19
CA GLY A 147 -9.22 -27.73 -8.30
C GLY A 147 -8.43 -27.05 -9.44
N PRO A 148 -9.12 -26.63 -10.53
CA PRO A 148 -8.45 -26.00 -11.67
C PRO A 148 -7.65 -24.76 -11.26
N ASP A 149 -6.35 -24.76 -11.56
CA ASP A 149 -5.38 -23.71 -11.19
C ASP A 149 -5.19 -23.50 -9.66
N VAL A 150 -5.58 -24.48 -8.85
CA VAL A 150 -5.43 -24.46 -7.38
C VAL A 150 -4.46 -25.56 -6.95
N ALA A 151 -3.53 -25.24 -6.06
CA ALA A 151 -2.65 -26.25 -5.47
C ALA A 151 -3.46 -27.25 -4.62
N HIS A 152 -2.99 -28.48 -4.49
CA HIS A 152 -3.57 -29.47 -3.59
C HIS A 152 -2.72 -29.55 -2.30
N ILE A 153 -3.17 -28.90 -1.23
CA ILE A 153 -2.51 -28.85 0.08
C ILE A 153 -3.52 -29.29 1.16
N PRO A 154 -3.44 -30.56 1.62
CA PRO A 154 -4.23 -31.04 2.76
C PRO A 154 -3.93 -30.24 4.03
N ASP A 155 -4.87 -30.25 4.98
CA ASP A 155 -4.68 -29.65 6.31
C ASP A 155 -3.35 -30.07 6.97
N THR A 156 -2.61 -29.09 7.47
CA THR A 156 -1.32 -29.30 8.16
C THR A 156 -1.34 -28.92 9.64
N ASP A 157 -2.45 -28.40 10.15
CA ASP A 157 -2.51 -27.82 11.49
C ASP A 157 -3.80 -28.09 12.27
N GLN A 158 -4.68 -28.95 11.75
CA GLN A 158 -5.99 -29.29 12.31
C GLN A 158 -6.93 -28.07 12.35
N GLY A 159 -6.82 -27.18 11.35
CA GLY A 159 -7.56 -25.92 11.23
C GLY A 159 -7.18 -24.87 12.27
N LYS A 160 -5.98 -24.95 12.86
CA LYS A 160 -5.55 -24.08 13.95
C LYS A 160 -5.42 -22.62 13.52
N TYR A 161 -4.81 -22.33 12.39
CA TYR A 161 -4.54 -20.96 11.94
C TYR A 161 -5.59 -20.45 10.94
N ASP A 162 -6.06 -21.30 10.04
CA ASP A 162 -6.96 -20.90 8.96
C ASP A 162 -8.43 -21.27 9.17
N GLY A 163 -8.71 -22.17 10.13
CA GLY A 163 -10.05 -22.64 10.47
C GLY A 163 -10.60 -23.77 9.59
N ASP A 164 -9.80 -24.34 8.66
CA ASP A 164 -10.24 -25.41 7.76
C ASP A 164 -9.55 -26.74 8.11
N PRO A 165 -10.29 -27.73 8.66
CA PRO A 165 -9.70 -29.00 9.09
C PRO A 165 -9.53 -30.02 7.94
N VAL A 166 -9.68 -29.60 6.68
CA VAL A 166 -9.60 -30.50 5.50
C VAL A 166 -8.48 -30.10 4.56
N TYR A 167 -8.43 -28.82 4.17
CA TYR A 167 -7.42 -28.28 3.26
C TYR A 167 -6.93 -26.93 3.78
N ASP A 168 -5.61 -26.72 3.70
CA ASP A 168 -5.01 -25.46 4.07
C ASP A 168 -5.52 -24.31 3.18
N ARG A 169 -5.61 -23.11 3.76
CA ARG A 169 -5.94 -21.85 3.11
C ARG A 169 -4.85 -20.83 3.37
N ALA A 170 -4.63 -19.98 2.38
CA ALA A 170 -3.77 -18.81 2.55
C ALA A 170 -4.38 -17.82 3.59
N MET A 171 -3.54 -17.22 4.42
CA MET A 171 -3.94 -16.46 5.60
C MET A 171 -3.39 -15.04 5.61
N GLY A 172 -4.22 -14.09 6.05
CA GLY A 172 -3.81 -12.75 6.42
C GLY A 172 -3.33 -11.89 5.25
N PRO A 173 -2.71 -10.73 5.56
CA PRO A 173 -2.31 -9.75 4.55
C PRO A 173 -1.22 -10.23 3.58
N PHE A 174 -0.49 -11.29 3.94
CA PHE A 174 0.58 -11.87 3.12
C PHE A 174 0.25 -13.25 2.56
N GLN A 175 -0.96 -13.76 2.82
CA GLN A 175 -1.46 -15.02 2.25
C GLN A 175 -0.52 -16.22 2.51
N PHE A 176 0.08 -16.29 3.71
CA PHE A 176 0.84 -17.46 4.13
C PHE A 176 -0.05 -18.69 4.30
N ILE A 177 0.43 -19.86 3.91
CA ILE A 177 -0.20 -21.14 4.28
C ILE A 177 0.28 -21.60 5.67
N PRO A 178 -0.53 -22.39 6.41
CA PRO A 178 -0.21 -22.86 7.77
C PRO A 178 1.18 -23.46 7.95
N GLU A 179 1.62 -24.38 7.09
CA GLU A 179 2.95 -25.00 7.21
C GLU A 179 4.09 -23.98 7.14
N THR A 180 4.03 -23.04 6.19
CA THR A 180 5.02 -21.95 6.09
C THR A 180 4.99 -21.07 7.34
N TRP A 181 3.80 -20.75 7.86
CA TRP A 181 3.67 -19.95 9.08
C TRP A 181 4.28 -20.66 10.30
N GLN A 182 4.06 -21.97 10.44
CA GLN A 182 4.67 -22.76 11.52
C GLN A 182 6.20 -22.68 11.53
N HIS A 183 6.82 -22.57 10.35
CA HIS A 183 8.28 -22.57 10.21
C HIS A 183 8.89 -21.17 10.29
N TRP A 184 8.17 -20.15 9.82
CA TRP A 184 8.72 -18.81 9.60
C TRP A 184 8.08 -17.72 10.43
N GLY A 185 6.87 -17.94 10.96
CA GLY A 185 6.09 -16.97 11.72
C GLY A 185 6.89 -16.34 12.86
N VAL A 186 6.79 -15.02 12.97
CA VAL A 186 7.41 -14.24 14.05
C VAL A 186 6.45 -13.20 14.59
N ASP A 187 6.52 -12.99 15.89
CA ASP A 187 5.95 -11.83 16.57
C ASP A 187 6.84 -10.60 16.29
N ALA A 188 6.28 -9.62 15.60
CA ALA A 188 6.94 -8.38 15.21
C ALA A 188 6.33 -7.15 15.87
N ASN A 189 5.08 -7.23 16.37
CA ASN A 189 4.45 -6.15 17.12
C ASN A 189 4.79 -6.18 18.63
N GLY A 190 5.42 -7.25 19.12
CA GLY A 190 5.93 -7.41 20.48
C GLY A 190 4.85 -7.75 21.51
N ASP A 191 3.73 -8.35 21.10
CA ASP A 191 2.63 -8.72 22.00
C ASP A 191 2.75 -10.16 22.57
N GLY A 192 3.75 -10.91 22.13
CA GLY A 192 4.02 -12.29 22.52
C GLY A 192 3.36 -13.35 21.64
N ILE A 193 2.67 -12.97 20.57
CA ILE A 193 1.91 -13.87 19.69
C ILE A 193 2.32 -13.64 18.24
N ALA A 194 2.81 -14.68 17.57
CA ALA A 194 2.98 -14.64 16.12
C ALA A 194 1.63 -14.91 15.43
N ASP A 195 0.97 -13.86 14.94
CA ASP A 195 -0.35 -13.90 14.34
C ASP A 195 -0.30 -13.64 12.81
N PRO A 196 -0.71 -14.61 11.96
CA PRO A 196 -0.69 -14.42 10.51
C PRO A 196 -1.64 -13.31 10.04
N ASP A 197 -2.63 -12.95 10.86
CA ASP A 197 -3.56 -11.85 10.59
C ASP A 197 -3.08 -10.50 11.15
N ASN A 198 -1.89 -10.42 11.75
CA ASN A 198 -1.25 -9.16 12.08
C ASN A 198 -0.27 -8.75 10.96
N ILE A 199 -0.40 -7.53 10.44
CA ILE A 199 0.40 -7.06 9.31
C ILE A 199 1.88 -6.86 9.66
N ASP A 200 2.21 -6.55 10.90
CA ASP A 200 3.61 -6.42 11.36
C ASP A 200 4.29 -7.78 11.33
N ASP A 201 3.64 -8.77 11.94
CA ASP A 201 4.12 -10.16 12.03
C ASP A 201 4.27 -10.76 10.64
N ALA A 202 3.25 -10.60 9.81
CA ALA A 202 3.24 -11.10 8.45
C ALA A 202 4.31 -10.42 7.58
N ALA A 203 4.52 -9.12 7.72
CA ALA A 203 5.54 -8.39 6.96
C ALA A 203 6.96 -8.83 7.32
N LEU A 204 7.28 -8.94 8.61
CA LEU A 204 8.60 -9.41 9.03
C LEU A 204 8.82 -10.88 8.68
N THR A 205 7.78 -11.71 8.81
CA THR A 205 7.82 -13.11 8.39
C THR A 205 8.15 -13.23 6.89
N ALA A 206 7.50 -12.43 6.04
CA ALA A 206 7.77 -12.38 4.61
C ALA A 206 9.21 -11.92 4.31
N ALA A 207 9.68 -10.86 4.96
CA ALA A 207 11.05 -10.38 4.76
C ALA A 207 12.09 -11.45 5.14
N ARG A 208 11.90 -12.15 6.27
CA ARG A 208 12.76 -13.25 6.70
C ARG A 208 12.77 -14.40 5.71
N TYR A 209 11.59 -14.80 5.23
CA TYR A 209 11.43 -15.90 4.28
C TYR A 209 12.09 -15.62 2.93
N LEU A 210 11.92 -14.39 2.41
CA LEU A 210 12.54 -13.95 1.15
C LEU A 210 14.07 -13.86 1.27
N CYS A 211 14.58 -13.30 2.37
CA CYS A 211 16.02 -13.26 2.61
C CYS A 211 16.64 -14.64 2.74
N ALA A 212 15.94 -15.60 3.35
CA ALA A 212 16.43 -16.96 3.47
C ALA A 212 16.46 -17.72 2.15
N SER A 213 15.50 -17.47 1.26
CA SER A 213 15.37 -18.16 -0.03
C SER A 213 16.23 -17.54 -1.13
N GLY A 214 16.33 -16.22 -1.19
CA GLY A 214 17.10 -15.53 -2.22
C GLY A 214 18.54 -15.19 -1.84
N GLY A 215 18.88 -15.15 -0.54
CA GLY A 215 20.18 -14.66 -0.08
C GLY A 215 20.32 -13.17 -0.35
N ASP A 216 21.13 -12.80 -1.34
CA ASP A 216 21.33 -11.40 -1.77
C ASP A 216 20.20 -10.93 -2.69
N LEU A 217 19.31 -10.07 -2.16
CA LEU A 217 18.20 -9.48 -2.90
C LEU A 217 18.53 -8.14 -3.53
N THR A 218 19.78 -7.67 -3.42
CA THR A 218 20.27 -6.48 -4.14
C THR A 218 20.57 -6.78 -5.61
N GLY A 219 20.78 -8.06 -5.94
CA GLY A 219 20.94 -8.58 -7.29
C GLY A 219 19.65 -9.23 -7.84
N ALA A 220 19.47 -9.15 -9.16
CA ALA A 220 18.33 -9.78 -9.84
C ALA A 220 18.21 -11.30 -9.56
N PRO A 221 19.29 -12.11 -9.56
CA PRO A 221 19.16 -13.56 -9.36
C PRO A 221 18.54 -13.94 -8.01
N GLY A 222 19.03 -13.36 -6.91
CA GLY A 222 18.50 -13.66 -5.58
C GLY A 222 17.08 -13.12 -5.38
N TRP A 223 16.79 -11.91 -5.88
CA TRP A 223 15.44 -11.35 -5.85
C TRP A 223 14.44 -12.23 -6.61
N GLN A 224 14.76 -12.69 -7.83
CA GLN A 224 13.90 -13.59 -8.59
C GLN A 224 13.69 -14.92 -7.88
N GLN A 225 14.77 -15.51 -7.33
CA GLN A 225 14.68 -16.76 -6.58
C GLN A 225 13.76 -16.63 -5.37
N ALA A 226 13.86 -15.53 -4.61
CA ALA A 226 13.01 -15.27 -3.47
C ALA A 226 11.52 -15.21 -3.87
N LEU A 227 11.21 -14.48 -4.93
CA LEU A 227 9.81 -14.33 -5.39
C LEU A 227 9.26 -15.62 -5.99
N MET A 228 10.06 -16.40 -6.72
CA MET A 228 9.65 -17.71 -7.22
C MET A 228 9.48 -18.74 -6.11
N THR A 229 10.19 -18.57 -4.98
CA THR A 229 10.00 -19.39 -3.77
C THR A 229 8.73 -18.99 -3.02
N TYR A 230 8.36 -17.71 -3.06
CA TYR A 230 7.10 -17.21 -2.50
C TYR A 230 5.90 -17.70 -3.31
N ASN A 231 5.97 -17.60 -4.63
CA ASN A 231 4.97 -18.08 -5.57
C ASN A 231 5.63 -18.45 -6.90
N GLN A 232 5.49 -19.70 -7.35
CA GLN A 232 6.12 -20.22 -8.57
C GLN A 232 5.45 -19.71 -9.87
N SER A 233 5.37 -18.39 -10.04
CA SER A 233 4.72 -17.74 -11.17
C SER A 233 5.48 -16.49 -11.60
N THR A 234 5.99 -16.50 -12.84
CA THR A 234 6.62 -15.34 -13.46
C THR A 234 5.66 -14.15 -13.58
N ALA A 235 4.36 -14.42 -13.79
CA ALA A 235 3.34 -13.37 -13.84
C ALA A 235 3.17 -12.70 -12.47
N TYR A 236 3.16 -13.49 -11.39
CA TYR A 236 3.15 -12.99 -10.02
C TYR A 236 4.39 -12.13 -9.75
N MET A 237 5.59 -12.68 -10.02
CA MET A 237 6.86 -11.99 -9.81
C MET A 237 6.90 -10.63 -10.54
N ASN A 238 6.47 -10.59 -11.81
CA ASN A 238 6.43 -9.36 -12.59
C ASN A 238 5.42 -8.34 -12.02
N LYS A 239 4.29 -8.81 -11.50
CA LYS A 239 3.30 -7.95 -10.84
C LYS A 239 3.88 -7.36 -9.56
N VAL A 240 4.51 -8.16 -8.71
CA VAL A 240 5.19 -7.67 -7.49
C VAL A 240 6.29 -6.67 -7.86
N ARG A 241 7.13 -6.99 -8.84
CA ARG A 241 8.20 -6.09 -9.34
C ARG A 241 7.62 -4.74 -9.74
N TYR A 242 6.54 -4.73 -10.52
CA TYR A 242 5.89 -3.50 -10.96
C TYR A 242 5.36 -2.67 -9.77
N ARG A 243 4.66 -3.31 -8.83
CA ARG A 243 4.13 -2.61 -7.64
C ARG A 243 5.25 -2.01 -6.79
N ALA A 244 6.27 -2.81 -6.49
CA ALA A 244 7.44 -2.37 -5.74
C ALA A 244 8.18 -1.23 -6.46
N ALA A 245 8.34 -1.30 -7.78
CA ALA A 245 8.98 -0.25 -8.56
C ALA A 245 8.15 1.05 -8.57
N ALA A 246 6.83 0.97 -8.64
CA ALA A 246 5.95 2.13 -8.52
C ALA A 246 6.09 2.81 -7.15
N TYR A 247 6.07 2.05 -6.07
CA TYR A 247 6.31 2.57 -4.72
C TYR A 247 7.70 3.20 -4.58
N SER A 248 8.71 2.63 -5.24
CA SER A 248 10.08 3.14 -5.18
C SER A 248 10.25 4.55 -5.76
N VAL A 249 9.35 4.98 -6.64
CA VAL A 249 9.34 6.31 -7.27
C VAL A 249 8.22 7.21 -6.77
N GLY A 250 7.59 6.87 -5.64
CA GLY A 250 6.53 7.68 -5.03
C GLY A 250 5.23 7.65 -5.84
N ARG A 251 4.80 6.47 -6.29
CA ARG A 251 3.54 6.31 -7.01
C ARG A 251 2.66 5.24 -6.38
N GLU A 252 1.38 5.55 -6.25
CA GLU A 252 0.35 4.53 -6.11
C GLU A 252 0.41 3.56 -7.29
N ALA A 253 0.24 2.28 -6.99
CA ALA A 253 0.59 1.20 -7.91
C ALA A 253 -0.63 0.51 -8.52
#